data_AF-A0A2V9W030-F1
#
_entry.id   AF-A0A2V9W030-F1
#
_cell.length_a   1.000
_cell.length_b   1.000
_cell.length_c   1.000
_cell.angle_alpha   90.00
_cell.angle_beta   90.00
_cell.angle_gamma   90.00
#
_symmetry.space_group_name_H-M   'P 1'
#
loop_
_entity.id
_entity.type
_entity.pdbx_description
1 polymer ?
#
loop_
_entity_poly.entity_id
_entity_poly.type
_entity_poly.pdbx_seq_one_letter_code
_entity_poly.pdbx_strand_id
1 'polypeptide(L)'
;MALAASLLITLPTGSYKNGAGHATLVPTLHAGEGYRNFDVVTSIGAILPTADSDSIGRTVAWNVVEQYRIHKIFWPEIENNATFPRRTE
;
A
#
# COMPACT_ATOMS: atom_id res chain seq x y z
N MET A 1 -3.52 -2.88 -20.09
CA MET A 1 -2.61 -3.10 -18.95
C MET A 1 -1.79 -1.85 -18.65
N ALA A 2 -1.68 -1.46 -17.38
CA ALA A 2 -0.87 -0.35 -16.87
C ALA A 2 -0.03 -0.81 -15.68
N LEU A 3 1.20 -0.29 -15.58
CA LEU A 3 2.13 -0.55 -14.47
C LEU A 3 2.67 0.79 -13.96
N ALA A 4 2.76 0.94 -12.64
CA ALA A 4 3.35 2.09 -12.00
C ALA A 4 4.16 1.68 -10.78
N ALA A 5 5.11 2.53 -10.41
CA ALA A 5 5.87 2.42 -9.17
C ALA A 5 5.84 3.76 -8.45
N SER A 6 5.67 3.73 -7.14
CA SER A 6 5.70 4.92 -6.29
C SER A 6 6.62 4.69 -5.10
N LEU A 7 7.25 5.77 -4.63
CA LEU A 7 7.99 5.78 -3.38
C LEU A 7 7.38 6.85 -2.48
N LEU A 8 6.74 6.43 -1.39
CA LEU A 8 6.27 7.33 -0.34
C LEU A 8 7.36 7.48 0.71
N ILE A 9 7.60 8.72 1.15
CA ILE A 9 8.52 9.04 2.24
C ILE A 9 7.71 9.72 3.34
N THR A 10 7.77 9.20 4.55
CA THR A 10 7.15 9.83 5.72
C THR A 10 8.23 10.28 6.69
N LEU A 11 8.26 11.57 7.00
CA LEU A 11 9.22 12.18 7.94
C LEU A 11 8.64 12.19 9.36
N PRO A 12 9.45 11.91 10.40
CA PRO A 12 8.98 11.79 11.79
C PRO A 12 8.80 13.17 12.44
N THR A 13 7.72 13.87 12.10
CA THR A 13 7.40 15.19 12.67
C THR A 13 6.50 15.12 13.91
N GLY A 14 6.09 13.92 14.32
CA GLY A 14 5.25 13.68 15.49
C GLY A 14 5.99 13.87 16.81
N SER A 15 5.29 14.39 17.82
CA SER A 15 5.78 14.56 19.19
C SER A 15 5.04 13.65 20.16
N TYR A 16 5.61 13.44 21.36
CA TYR A 16 4.99 12.68 22.46
C TYR A 16 4.64 11.23 22.09
N LYS A 17 5.54 10.52 21.39
CA LYS A 17 5.37 9.12 20.93
C LYS A 17 4.26 8.89 19.90
N ASN A 18 3.76 9.94 19.24
CA ASN A 18 2.81 9.78 18.14
C ASN A 18 3.55 9.52 16.82
N GLY A 19 3.26 8.39 16.18
CA GLY A 19 3.86 7.97 14.92
C GLY A 19 5.18 7.20 15.07
N ALA A 20 5.82 6.89 13.95
CA ALA A 20 7.15 6.29 13.94
C ALA A 20 8.21 7.33 14.33
N GLY A 21 9.14 6.96 15.22
CA GLY A 21 10.25 7.84 15.65
C GLY A 21 11.30 8.10 14.57
N HIS A 22 11.26 7.35 13.47
CA HIS A 22 12.17 7.46 12.35
C HIS A 22 11.42 7.58 11.03
N ALA A 23 12.09 8.14 10.03
CA ALA A 23 11.55 8.22 8.69
C ALA A 23 11.24 6.82 8.15
N THR A 24 10.20 6.71 7.34
CA THR A 24 9.86 5.46 6.65
C THR A 24 9.83 5.68 5.15
N LEU A 25 10.33 4.68 4.44
CA LEU A 25 10.28 4.58 2.99
C LEU A 25 9.29 3.49 2.62
N VAL A 26 8.34 3.79 1.73
CA VAL A 26 7.33 2.84 1.27
C VAL A 26 7.40 2.73 -0.26
N PRO A 27 8.33 1.92 -0.81
CA PRO A 27 8.26 1.54 -2.22
C PRO A 27 7.00 0.70 -2.44
N THR A 28 6.24 1.04 -3.47
CA THR A 28 5.01 0.35 -3.86
C THR A 28 4.98 0.15 -5.37
N LEU A 29 4.66 -1.06 -5.80
CA LEU A 29 4.36 -1.40 -7.19
C LEU A 29 2.85 -1.50 -7.36
N HIS A 30 2.36 -0.99 -8.47
CA HIS A 30 0.95 -0.99 -8.84
C HIS A 30 0.81 -1.57 -10.23
N ALA A 31 -0.10 -2.52 -10.41
CA ALA A 31 -0.45 -3.08 -11.70
C ALA A 31 -1.97 -3.05 -11.85
N GLY A 32 -2.45 -2.73 -13.05
CA GLY A 32 -3.87 -2.72 -13.32
C GLY A 32 -4.21 -3.09 -14.75
N GLU A 33 -5.35 -3.72 -14.91
CA GLU A 33 -5.91 -4.04 -16.21
C GLU A 33 -7.42 -3.90 -16.20
N GLY A 34 -7.93 -3.23 -17.24
CA GLY A 34 -9.35 -3.11 -17.52
C GLY A 34 -9.77 -4.03 -18.66
N TYR A 35 -10.86 -4.74 -18.47
CA TYR A 35 -11.55 -5.53 -19.48
C TYR A 35 -13.05 -5.17 -19.53
N ARG A 36 -13.46 -4.50 -20.61
CA ARG A 36 -14.84 -4.03 -20.84
C ARG A 36 -15.33 -3.11 -19.71
N ASN A 37 -16.22 -3.62 -18.86
CA ASN A 37 -16.80 -2.91 -17.72
C ASN A 37 -16.12 -3.29 -16.41
N PHE A 38 -15.06 -4.10 -16.43
CA PHE A 38 -14.42 -4.61 -15.23
C PHE A 38 -12.98 -4.11 -15.19
N ASP A 39 -12.57 -3.55 -14.07
CA ASP A 39 -11.22 -3.05 -13.85
C ASP A 39 -10.64 -3.75 -12.61
N VAL A 40 -9.41 -4.25 -12.72
CA VAL A 40 -8.67 -4.85 -11.60
C VAL A 40 -7.40 -4.08 -11.39
N VAL A 41 -7.14 -3.68 -10.15
CA VAL A 41 -5.89 -3.03 -9.75
C VAL A 41 -5.33 -3.76 -8.54
N THR A 42 -4.04 -4.04 -8.55
CA THR A 42 -3.32 -4.58 -7.40
C THR A 42 -2.14 -3.69 -7.07
N SER A 43 -1.87 -3.56 -5.77
CA SER A 43 -0.69 -2.87 -5.27
C SER A 43 0.02 -3.70 -4.21
N ILE A 44 1.35 -3.71 -4.24
CA ILE A 44 2.17 -4.32 -3.21
C ILE A 44 3.28 -3.37 -2.81
N GLY A 45 3.45 -3.17 -1.52
CA GLY A 45 4.46 -2.27 -0.97
C GLY A 45 4.98 -2.73 0.38
N ALA A 46 6.11 -2.17 0.80
CA ALA A 46 6.73 -2.52 2.08
C ALA A 46 7.08 -1.27 2.87
N ILE A 47 6.74 -1.23 4.16
CA ILE A 47 7.17 -0.16 5.07
C ILE A 47 8.58 -0.48 5.55
N LEU A 48 9.52 0.40 5.20
CA LEU A 48 10.94 0.29 5.54
C LEU A 48 11.38 1.48 6.40
N PRO A 49 11.46 1.30 7.74
CA PRO A 49 12.02 2.32 8.62
C PRO A 49 13.51 2.55 8.32
N THR A 50 13.95 3.81 8.35
CA THR A 50 15.37 4.16 8.12
C THR A 50 16.28 3.83 9.30
N ALA A 51 15.72 3.65 10.50
CA ALA A 51 16.39 3.20 11.72
C ALA A 51 15.40 2.41 12.61
N ASP A 52 15.91 1.75 13.66
CA ASP A 52 15.16 0.99 14.66
C ASP A 52 14.12 0.03 14.06
N SER A 53 14.46 -0.61 12.94
CA SER A 53 13.58 -1.55 12.24
C SER A 53 13.12 -2.71 13.14
N ASP A 54 13.90 -3.08 14.16
CA ASP A 54 13.55 -4.15 15.08
C ASP A 54 12.46 -3.74 16.08
N SER A 55 12.39 -2.45 16.43
CA SER A 55 11.32 -1.90 17.28
C SER A 55 10.12 -1.42 16.49
N ILE A 56 10.32 -0.82 15.31
CA ILE A 56 9.25 -0.26 14.47
C ILE A 56 8.58 -1.36 13.63
N GLY A 57 9.33 -2.41 13.28
CA GLY A 57 8.87 -3.50 12.43
C GLY A 57 8.97 -3.18 10.94
N ARG A 58 8.93 -4.24 10.14
CA ARG A 58 8.81 -4.15 8.69
C ARG A 58 7.55 -4.89 8.27
N THR A 59 6.77 -4.26 7.42
CA THR A 59 5.45 -4.77 7.05
C THR A 59 5.28 -4.70 5.56
N VAL A 60 4.88 -5.82 4.95
CA VAL A 60 4.47 -5.86 3.55
C VAL A 60 2.95 -5.72 3.50
N ALA A 61 2.46 -4.76 2.73
CA ALA A 61 1.05 -4.57 2.46
C ALA A 61 0.77 -5.01 1.02
N TRP A 62 -0.28 -5.80 0.83
CA TRP A 62 -0.78 -6.20 -0.47
C TRP A 62 -2.27 -5.88 -0.54
N ASN A 63 -2.69 -5.30 -1.65
CA ASN A 63 -4.06 -4.88 -1.89
C ASN A 63 -4.46 -5.28 -3.32
N VAL A 64 -5.72 -5.71 -3.47
CA VAL A 64 -6.36 -5.97 -4.75
C VAL A 64 -7.74 -5.34 -4.68
N VAL A 65 -8.09 -4.54 -5.68
CA VAL A 65 -9.41 -3.96 -5.87
C VAL A 65 -9.95 -4.37 -7.24
N GLU A 66 -11.21 -4.77 -7.24
CA GLU A 66 -12.00 -5.06 -8.43
C GLU A 66 -13.14 -4.05 -8.51
N GLN A 67 -13.30 -3.40 -9.66
CA GLN A 67 -14.31 -2.38 -9.90
C GLN A 67 -15.17 -2.79 -11.09
N TYR A 68 -16.50 -2.65 -10.98
CA TYR A 68 -17.41 -2.93 -12.10
C TYR A 68 -18.19 -1.68 -12.51
N ARG A 69 -18.03 -1.25 -13.75
CA ARG A 69 -18.73 -0.12 -14.36
C ARG A 69 -20.19 -0.46 -14.68
N ILE A 70 -21.11 0.02 -13.84
CA ILE A 70 -22.55 -0.08 -14.08
C ILE A 70 -23.03 1.08 -14.96
N HIS A 71 -22.56 2.30 -14.69
CA HIS A 71 -22.91 3.48 -15.47
C HIS A 71 -21.76 4.49 -15.53
N LYS A 72 -21.98 5.65 -16.14
CA LYS A 72 -20.94 6.71 -16.26
C LYS A 72 -20.49 7.32 -14.93
N ILE A 73 -21.23 7.10 -13.84
CA ILE A 73 -20.97 7.73 -12.53
C ILE A 73 -20.89 6.72 -11.39
N PHE A 74 -21.15 5.44 -11.66
CA PHE A 74 -21.28 4.42 -10.62
C PHE A 74 -20.47 3.19 -10.97
N TRP A 75 -19.49 2.92 -10.10
CA TRP A 75 -18.58 1.78 -10.12
C TRP A 75 -18.51 1.21 -8.70
N PRO A 76 -19.31 0.18 -8.36
CA PRO A 76 -19.08 -0.58 -7.14
C PRO A 76 -17.70 -1.23 -7.15
N GLU A 77 -17.11 -1.34 -5.97
CA GLU A 77 -15.79 -1.88 -5.74
C GLU A 77 -15.83 -2.99 -4.69
N ILE A 78 -15.01 -4.01 -4.89
CA ILE A 78 -14.69 -5.02 -3.88
C ILE A 78 -13.19 -4.98 -3.68
N GLU A 79 -12.75 -4.83 -2.44
CA GLU A 79 -11.35 -4.76 -2.07
C GLU A 79 -10.99 -5.91 -1.12
N ASN A 80 -9.80 -6.48 -1.33
CA ASN A 80 -9.12 -7.31 -0.37
C ASN A 80 -7.76 -6.70 -0.03
N ASN A 81 -7.51 -6.49 1.27
CA ASN A 81 -6.25 -6.02 1.79
C ASN A 81 -5.64 -7.05 2.75
N ALA A 82 -4.33 -7.21 2.65
CA ALA A 82 -3.56 -8.12 3.48
C ALA A 82 -2.27 -7.41 3.95
N THR A 83 -1.97 -7.58 5.23
CA THR A 83 -0.80 -6.98 5.86
C THR A 83 0.03 -8.07 6.53
N PHE A 84 1.28 -8.21 6.11
CA PHE A 84 2.20 -9.24 6.56
C PHE A 84 3.34 -8.59 7.36
N PRO A 85 3.24 -8.57 8.70
CA PRO A 85 4.34 -8.11 9.54
C PRO A 85 5.47 -9.14 9.52
N ARG A 86 6.71 -8.67 9.38
CA ARG A 86 7.89 -9.49 9.61
C ARG A 86 8.07 -9.63 11.12
N ARG A 87 7.98 -10.87 11.62
CA ARG A 87 8.29 -11.19 13.01
C ARG A 87 9.80 -11.00 13.22
N THR A 88 10.18 -10.10 14.11
CA THR A 88 11.51 -10.05 14.70
C THR A 88 11.48 -10.96 15.92
N GLU A 89 12.33 -12.00 15.92
CA GLU A 89 12.57 -12.88 17.07
C GLU A 89 13.52 -12.20 18.06
#